data_AF-A0A5C5Q6G0-F1
#
_entry.id   AF-A0A5C5Q6G0-F1
#
_cell.length_a   1.000
_cell.length_b   1.000
_cell.length_c   1.000
_cell.angle_alpha   90.00
_cell.angle_beta   90.00
_cell.angle_gamma   90.00
#
_symmetry.space_group_name_H-M   'P 1'
#
loop_
_entity.id
_entity.type
_entity.pdbx_description
1 polymer ?
#
loop_
_entity_poly.entity_id
_entity_poly.type
_entity_poly.pdbx_seq_one_letter_code
_entity_poly.pdbx_strand_id
1 'polypeptide(L)'
;RMQTEYHHHFLHWKELTKSTVATNRVMMELEYSVPQEGSIYMTIGRQYIFFTPKDKERVTQLIKNNLLPGTPYVFGKVDVLN
;
A
#
# COMPACT_ATOMS: atom_id res chain seq x y z
N ARG A 1 -15.13 2.15 24.23
CA ARG A 1 -13.94 3.02 24.23
C ARG A 1 -13.16 2.68 22.98
N MET A 2 -13.11 3.55 21.97
CA MET A 2 -12.39 3.28 20.73
C MET A 2 -10.90 3.44 21.03
N GLN A 3 -10.13 2.35 20.97
CA GLN A 3 -8.68 2.43 21.05
C GLN A 3 -8.15 2.44 19.62
N THR A 4 -7.64 3.59 19.19
CA THR A 4 -6.81 3.70 18.00
C THR A 4 -5.37 3.64 18.47
N GLU A 5 -4.71 2.50 18.30
CA GLU A 5 -3.26 2.46 18.47
C GLU A 5 -2.63 3.20 17.29
N TYR A 6 -1.99 4.33 17.61
CA TYR A 6 -1.30 5.16 16.61
C TYR A 6 0.14 4.68 16.50
N HIS A 7 0.35 3.64 15.68
CA HIS A 7 1.70 3.13 15.41
C HIS A 7 2.32 3.96 14.28
N HIS A 8 3.31 4.80 14.61
CA HIS A 8 4.19 5.40 13.62
C HIS A 8 5.18 4.33 13.12
N HIS A 9 4.69 3.40 12.29
CA HIS A 9 5.56 2.47 11.60
C HIS A 9 6.03 3.12 10.30
N PHE A 10 7.31 3.48 10.25
CA PHE A 10 7.94 3.97 9.05
C PHE A 10 8.20 2.78 8.12
N LEU A 11 7.41 2.68 7.05
CA LEU A 11 7.63 1.69 6.01
C LEU A 11 8.68 2.18 5.01
N HIS A 12 9.63 1.31 4.68
CA HIS A 12 10.50 1.50 3.54
C HIS A 12 9.80 1.06 2.25
N TRP A 13 10.10 1.71 1.13
CA TRP A 13 9.53 1.35 -0.18
C TRP A 13 9.75 -0.11 -0.58
N LYS A 14 10.86 -0.74 -0.15
CA LYS A 14 11.17 -2.17 -0.37
C LYS A 14 10.22 -3.14 0.35
N GLU A 15 9.48 -2.66 1.34
CA GLU A 15 8.58 -3.48 2.16
C GLU A 15 7.17 -3.55 1.54
N LEU A 16 6.88 -2.71 0.54
CA LEU A 16 5.64 -2.77 -0.22
C LEU A 16 5.65 -3.97 -1.17
N THR A 17 4.61 -4.79 -1.09
CA THR A 17 4.48 -6.02 -1.89
C THR A 17 3.39 -5.91 -2.95
N LYS A 18 2.37 -5.09 -2.70
CA LYS A 18 1.25 -4.90 -3.63
C LYS A 18 0.61 -3.53 -3.46
N SER A 19 0.08 -2.99 -4.55
CA SER A 19 -1.01 -2.02 -4.46
C SER A 19 -2.22 -2.47 -5.25
N THR A 20 -3.39 -2.09 -4.76
CA THR A 20 -4.65 -2.30 -5.44
C THR A 20 -5.41 -0.99 -5.55
N VAL A 21 -5.79 -0.63 -6.77
CA VAL A 21 -6.60 0.56 -7.07
C VAL A 21 -7.90 0.12 -7.72
N ALA A 22 -9.02 0.46 -7.10
CA ALA A 22 -10.33 0.24 -7.72
C ALA A 22 -10.71 1.43 -8.61
N THR A 23 -11.27 1.21 -9.80
CA THR A 23 -11.61 2.29 -10.76
C THR A 23 -12.52 3.36 -10.19
N ASN A 24 -13.53 2.96 -9.41
CA ASN A 24 -14.55 3.86 -8.89
C ASN A 24 -14.26 4.34 -7.45
N ARG A 25 -13.09 3.98 -6.89
CA ARG A 25 -12.71 4.40 -5.53
C ARG A 25 -11.65 5.49 -5.54
N VAL A 26 -11.78 6.35 -4.55
CA VAL A 26 -10.87 7.43 -4.14
C VAL A 26 -9.86 6.96 -3.10
N MET A 27 -9.38 5.72 -3.29
CA MET A 27 -8.54 5.00 -2.34
C MET A 27 -7.64 3.99 -3.09
N MET A 28 -6.41 3.83 -2.60
CA MET A 28 -5.51 2.72 -2.93
C MET A 28 -5.20 1.94 -1.65
N GLU A 29 -5.26 0.62 -1.75
CA GLU A 29 -4.74 -0.27 -0.72
C GLU A 29 -3.28 -0.59 -1.04
N LEU A 30 -2.41 -0.48 -0.04
CA LEU A 30 -1.01 -0.86 -0.07
C LEU A 30 -0.80 -2.04 0.89
N GLU A 31 -0.40 -3.19 0.37
CA GLU A 31 0.06 -4.30 1.20
C GLU A 31 1.56 -4.19 1.43
N TYR A 32 1.99 -4.47 2.66
CA TYR A 32 3.40 -4.48 3.05
C TYR A 32 3.72 -5.76 3.82
N SER A 33 5.01 -6.10 3.83
CA SER A 33 5.57 -7.20 4.58
C SER A 33 6.88 -6.76 5.24
N VAL A 34 6.93 -6.78 6.57
CA VAL A 34 8.12 -6.41 7.34
C VAL A 34 8.60 -7.57 8.21
N PRO A 35 9.92 -7.81 8.32
CA PRO A 35 10.43 -8.83 9.22
C PRO A 35 10.09 -8.46 10.66
N GLN A 36 9.59 -9.43 11.43
CA GLN A 36 9.42 -9.26 12.86
C GLN A 36 10.77 -9.55 13.55
N GLU A 37 11.25 -8.59 14.34
CA GLU A 37 12.53 -8.73 15.05
C GLU A 37 12.55 -10.01 15.91
N GLY A 38 13.60 -10.83 15.76
CA GLY A 38 13.74 -12.09 16.49
C GLY A 38 12.85 -13.24 16.01
N SER A 39 12.18 -13.11 14.85
CA SER A 39 11.25 -14.10 14.32
C SER A 39 11.55 -14.44 12.85
N ILE A 40 11.26 -15.69 12.45
CA ILE A 40 11.26 -16.09 11.04
C ILE A 40 9.98 -15.65 10.30
N TYR A 41 9.00 -15.12 11.03
CA TYR A 41 7.73 -14.69 10.48
C TYR A 41 7.77 -13.22 10.03
N MET A 42 7.03 -12.93 8.96
CA MET A 42 6.81 -11.58 8.46
C MET A 42 5.49 -11.03 9.01
N THR A 43 5.51 -9.77 9.44
CA THR A 43 4.28 -9.01 9.69
C THR A 43 3.73 -8.53 8.35
N ILE A 44 2.53 -8.98 8.01
CA ILE A 44 1.81 -8.55 6.81
C ILE A 44 0.73 -7.56 7.24
N GLY A 45 0.70 -6.41 6.58
CA GLY A 45 -0.29 -5.38 6.89
C GLY A 45 -0.78 -4.65 5.65
N ARG A 46 -1.79 -3.81 5.88
CA ARG A 46 -2.40 -2.95 4.86
C ARG A 46 -2.37 -1.50 5.30
N GLN A 47 -2.06 -0.62 4.37
CA GLN A 47 -2.27 0.81 4.51
C GLN A 47 -3.21 1.30 3.41
N TYR A 48 -3.92 2.37 3.70
CA TYR A 48 -4.89 2.96 2.80
C TYR A 48 -4.52 4.40 2.51
N ILE A 49 -4.33 4.70 1.22
CA ILE A 49 -4.12 6.07 0.77
C ILE A 49 -5.41 6.56 0.15
N PHE A 50 -5.99 7.60 0.74
CA PHE A 50 -7.16 8.30 0.21
C PHE A 50 -6.72 9.49 -0.63
N PHE A 51 -7.38 9.72 -1.76
CA PHE A 51 -7.04 10.79 -2.71
C PHE A 51 -8.25 11.26 -3.49
N THR A 52 -8.21 12.45 -4.09
CA THR A 52 -9.28 12.88 -5.00
C THR A 52 -9.22 12.11 -6.33
N PRO A 53 -10.31 12.02 -7.11
CA PRO A 53 -10.27 11.38 -8.43
C PRO A 53 -9.20 11.97 -9.36
N LYS A 54 -8.93 13.28 -9.26
CA LYS A 54 -7.92 13.98 -10.05
C LYS A 54 -6.48 13.62 -9.65
N ASP A 55 -6.26 13.26 -8.38
CA ASP A 55 -4.94 12.88 -7.86
C ASP A 55 -4.59 11.41 -8.10
N LYS A 56 -5.56 10.58 -8.48
CA LYS A 56 -5.41 9.13 -8.58
C LYS A 56 -4.21 8.68 -9.40
N GLU A 57 -4.07 9.24 -10.59
CA GLU A 57 -2.96 8.90 -11.49
C GLU A 57 -1.63 9.38 -10.93
N ARG A 58 -1.59 10.61 -10.41
CA ARG A 58 -0.41 11.20 -9.76
C ARG A 58 0.09 10.36 -8.59
N VAL A 59 -0.82 9.94 -7.71
CA VAL A 59 -0.51 9.08 -6.54
C VAL A 59 -0.01 7.72 -7.02
N THR A 60 -0.67 7.12 -8.02
CA THR A 60 -0.24 5.83 -8.58
C THR A 60 1.18 5.89 -9.15
N GLN A 61 1.50 6.95 -9.89
CA GLN A 61 2.85 7.13 -10.43
C GLN A 61 3.87 7.40 -9.33
N LEU A 62 3.52 8.17 -8.30
CA LEU A 62 4.40 8.42 -7.16
C LEU A 62 4.80 7.12 -6.46
N ILE A 63 3.85 6.24 -6.18
CA ILE A 63 4.15 4.94 -5.57
C ILE A 63 5.07 4.12 -6.49
N LYS A 64 4.70 3.97 -7.78
CA LYS A 64 5.48 3.18 -8.74
C LYS A 64 6.91 3.67 -8.90
N ASN A 65 7.12 4.98 -8.98
CA ASN A 65 8.44 5.58 -9.19
C ASN A 65 9.36 5.47 -7.97
N ASN A 66 8.81 5.29 -6.77
CA ASN A 66 9.61 5.11 -5.55
C ASN A 66 9.89 3.64 -5.23
N LEU A 67 9.32 2.68 -5.98
CA LEU A 67 9.66 1.28 -5.83
C LEU A 67 11.09 1.05 -6.31
N LEU A 68 11.90 0.37 -5.48
CA LEU A 68 13.27 0.05 -5.84
C LEU A 68 13.28 -0.96 -7.01
N PRO A 69 14.20 -0.82 -7.98
CA PRO A 69 14.36 -1.79 -9.06
C PRO A 69 14.52 -3.21 -8.50
N GLY A 70 13.73 -4.16 -9.02
CA GLY A 70 13.77 -5.55 -8.57
C GLY A 70 12.94 -5.86 -7.31
N THR A 71 12.22 -4.88 -6.75
CA THR A 71 11.22 -5.16 -5.70
C THR A 71 10.10 -6.00 -6.30
N PRO A 72 9.81 -7.21 -5.79
CA PRO A 72 8.70 -8.04 -6.26
C PRO A 72 7.39 -7.37 -5.84
N TYR A 73 6.87 -6.53 -6.73
CA TYR A 73 5.70 -5.70 -6.48
C TYR A 73 4.58 -6.00 -7.48
N VAL A 74 3.39 -6.25 -6.97
CA VAL A 74 2.20 -6.51 -7.79
C VAL A 74 1.31 -5.27 -7.84
N PHE A 75 0.99 -4.79 -9.03
CA PHE A 75 0.00 -3.74 -9.23
C PHE A 75 -1.33 -4.35 -9.69
N GLY A 76 -2.37 -4.22 -8.86
CA GLY A 76 -3.73 -4.64 -9.16
C GLY A 76 -4.63 -3.46 -9.52
N LYS A 77 -5.39 -3.60 -10.60
CA LYS A 77 -6.53 -2.73 -10.91
C LYS A 77 -7.80 -3.56 -10.78
N VAL A 78 -8.73 -3.11 -9.95
CA VAL A 78 -10.03 -3.78 -9.77
C VAL A 78 -11.10 -2.92 -10.42
N ASP A 79 -11.77 -3.47 -11.41
CA ASP A 79 -12.98 -2.87 -11.96
C ASP A 79 -14.18 -3.27 -11.11
N VAL A 80 -14.71 -2.31 -10.37
CA VAL A 80 -15.98 -2.49 -9.67
C VAL A 80 -17.06 -2.16 -10.69
N LEU A 81 -17.50 -3.17 -11.44
CA LEU A 81 -18.74 -3.07 -12.21
C LEU A 81 -19.86 -2.81 -11.20
N ASN A 82 -20.54 -1.67 -11.36
CA ASN A 82 -21.79 -1.41 -10.64
C ASN A 82 -22.88 -2.39 -11.11
#